data_AF-A0A535C6J7-F1
#
_entry.id   AF-A0A535C6J7-F1
#
_cell.length_a   1.000
_cell.length_b   1.000
_cell.length_c   1.000
_cell.angle_alpha   90.00
_cell.angle_beta   90.00
_cell.angle_gamma   90.00
#
_symmetry.space_group_name_H-M   'P 1'
#
loop_
_entity.id
_entity.type
_entity.pdbx_description
1 polymer ?
#
loop_
_entity_poly.entity_id
_entity_poly.type
_entity_poly.pdbx_seq_one_letter_code
_entity_poly.pdbx_strand_id
1 'polypeptide(L)'
;MSSEPPYVLYHRLADPASAAIRAKIVEAGLKPLVDFQNVEGDGVDAFVARGGRAVPALWDGKRLHQGSDAVRLALGAIIASGEQQK
;
A
#
# COMPACT_ATOMS: atom_id res chain seq x y z
N MET A 1 -8.03 -19.45 -9.75
CA MET A 1 -6.94 -19.29 -8.77
C MET A 1 -6.87 -17.82 -8.43
N SER A 2 -7.46 -17.41 -7.32
CA SER A 2 -7.46 -16.00 -6.91
C SER A 2 -6.04 -15.65 -6.48
N SER A 3 -5.26 -15.06 -7.38
CA SER A 3 -3.95 -14.54 -7.02
C SER A 3 -4.18 -13.42 -6.02
N GLU A 4 -3.59 -13.55 -4.83
CA GLU A 4 -3.58 -12.49 -3.83
C GLU A 4 -3.06 -11.21 -4.51
N PRO A 5 -3.68 -10.04 -4.27
CA PRO A 5 -3.22 -8.78 -4.85
C PRO A 5 -1.73 -8.58 -4.54
N PRO A 6 -0.91 -8.23 -5.54
CA PRO A 6 0.55 -8.18 -5.39
C PRO A 6 1.01 -7.15 -4.36
N TYR A 7 0.15 -6.17 -4.05
CA TYR A 7 0.44 -5.07 -3.16
C TYR A 7 -0.61 -4.92 -2.06
N VAL A 8 -0.19 -4.54 -0.87
CA VAL A 8 -1.08 -4.27 0.27
C VAL A 8 -0.75 -2.93 0.89
N LEU A 9 -1.71 -2.02 0.94
CA LEU A 9 -1.63 -0.78 1.68
C LEU A 9 -2.23 -0.95 3.07
N TYR A 10 -1.38 -0.85 4.08
CA TYR A 10 -1.77 -0.71 5.48
C TYR A 10 -2.01 0.77 5.80
N HIS A 11 -3.19 1.07 6.31
CA HIS A 11 -3.62 2.45 6.54
C HIS A 11 -4.46 2.58 7.81
N ARG A 12 -4.66 3.81 8.26
CA ARG A 12 -5.69 4.16 9.27
C ARG A 12 -6.77 5.02 8.64
N LEU A 13 -7.99 4.95 9.15
CA LEU A 13 -9.10 5.74 8.59
C LEU A 13 -9.00 7.22 8.96
N ALA A 14 -8.63 7.49 10.21
CA ALA A 14 -8.51 8.85 10.75
C ALA A 14 -7.18 9.55 10.36
N ASP A 15 -6.26 8.87 9.69
CA ASP A 15 -4.95 9.42 9.34
C ASP A 15 -4.97 10.17 7.99
N PRO A 16 -4.69 11.49 7.96
CA PRO A 16 -4.69 12.25 6.71
C PRO A 16 -3.64 11.77 5.71
N ALA A 17 -2.48 11.28 6.17
CA ALA A 17 -1.45 10.76 5.30
C ALA A 17 -1.91 9.49 4.57
N SER A 18 -2.56 8.58 5.30
CA SER A 18 -3.26 7.41 4.76
C SER A 18 -4.33 7.80 3.73
N ALA A 19 -5.14 8.83 4.01
CA ALA A 19 -6.13 9.31 3.05
C ALA A 19 -5.48 9.80 1.75
N ALA A 20 -4.40 10.57 1.83
CA ALA A 20 -3.67 11.07 0.66
C ALA A 20 -3.06 9.93 -0.19
N ILE A 21 -2.52 8.89 0.45
CA ILE A 21 -1.98 7.72 -0.27
C ILE A 21 -3.09 6.92 -0.97
N ARG A 22 -4.23 6.71 -0.30
CA ARG A 22 -5.39 6.02 -0.89
C ARG A 22 -5.89 6.75 -2.14
N ALA A 23 -6.03 8.07 -2.07
CA ALA A 23 -6.43 8.90 -3.21
C ALA A 23 -5.45 8.70 -4.38
N LYS A 24 -4.14 8.81 -4.13
CA LYS A 24 -3.12 8.63 -5.18
C LYS A 24 -3.16 7.25 -5.85
N ILE A 25 -3.42 6.19 -5.11
CA ILE A 25 -3.54 4.83 -5.67
C ILE A 25 -4.76 4.71 -6.58
N VAL A 26 -5.88 5.33 -6.19
CA VAL A 26 -7.11 5.36 -6.99
C VAL A 26 -6.90 6.20 -8.25
N GLU A 27 -6.32 7.40 -8.13
CA GLU A 27 -5.97 8.29 -9.24
C GLU A 27 -5.05 7.62 -10.27
N ALA A 28 -4.11 6.79 -9.80
CA ALA A 28 -3.20 6.02 -10.65
C ALA A 28 -3.83 4.75 -11.24
N GLY A 29 -5.10 4.45 -10.97
CA GLY A 29 -5.79 3.24 -11.45
C GLY A 29 -5.27 1.93 -10.83
N LEU A 30 -4.49 2.00 -9.75
CA LEU A 30 -3.82 0.85 -9.14
C LEU A 30 -4.70 0.09 -8.14
N LYS A 31 -5.92 0.56 -7.85
CA LYS A 31 -6.82 -0.08 -6.87
C LYS A 31 -7.08 -1.58 -7.08
N PRO A 32 -7.16 -2.11 -8.33
CA PRO A 32 -7.29 -3.56 -8.55
C PRO A 32 -6.06 -4.37 -8.15
N LEU A 33 -4.89 -3.73 -8.07
CA LEU A 33 -3.61 -4.36 -7.73
C LEU A 33 -3.21 -4.15 -6.26
N VAL A 34 -3.83 -3.19 -5.58
CA VAL A 34 -3.52 -2.82 -4.20
C VAL A 34 -4.71 -3.11 -3.28
N ASP A 35 -4.50 -4.03 -2.36
CA ASP A 35 -5.45 -4.31 -1.29
C ASP A 35 -5.32 -3.31 -0.15
N PHE A 36 -6.44 -2.83 0.38
CA PHE A 36 -6.44 -1.81 1.44
C PHE A 36 -6.81 -2.47 2.76
N GLN A 37 -5.87 -2.46 3.69
CA GLN A 37 -5.98 -3.11 4.99
C GLN A 37 -5.94 -2.05 6.10
N ASN A 38 -7.03 -1.92 6.84
CA ASN A 38 -7.09 -1.00 7.97
C ASN A 38 -6.42 -1.62 9.19
N VAL A 39 -5.37 -0.99 9.73
CA VAL A 39 -4.63 -1.51 10.90
C VAL A 39 -5.34 -1.28 12.23
N GLU A 40 -6.50 -0.63 12.23
CA GLU A 40 -7.39 -0.52 13.40
C GLU A 40 -8.44 -1.64 13.44
N GLY A 41 -8.48 -2.50 12.43
CA GLY A 41 -9.36 -3.67 12.34
C GLY A 41 -8.59 -4.86 11.78
N ASP A 42 -9.05 -5.40 10.66
CA ASP A 42 -8.59 -6.68 10.10
C ASP A 42 -7.12 -6.70 9.65
N GLY A 43 -6.51 -5.53 9.40
CA GLY A 43 -5.15 -5.44 8.87
C GLY A 43 -4.03 -5.53 9.91
N VAL A 44 -4.35 -5.51 11.20
CA VAL A 44 -3.35 -5.32 12.27
C VAL A 44 -2.36 -6.50 12.38
N ASP A 45 -2.85 -7.73 12.37
CA ASP A 45 -2.00 -8.91 12.57
C ASP A 45 -1.02 -9.10 11.40
N ALA A 46 -1.52 -8.97 10.17
CA ALA A 46 -0.68 -9.04 8.97
C ALA A 46 0.33 -7.89 8.90
N PHE A 47 -0.05 -6.69 9.35
CA PHE A 47 0.86 -5.55 9.44
C PHE A 47 2.00 -5.80 10.42
N VAL A 48 1.69 -6.28 11.63
CA VAL A 48 2.68 -6.61 12.66
C VAL A 48 3.58 -7.75 12.23
N ALA A 49 3.03 -8.82 11.65
CA ALA A 49 3.79 -9.96 11.14
C ALA A 49 4.82 -9.56 10.07
N ARG A 50 4.55 -8.50 9.31
CA ARG A 50 5.46 -7.92 8.30
C ARG A 50 6.42 -6.86 8.86
N GLY A 51 6.46 -6.67 10.18
CA GLY A 51 7.34 -5.70 10.85
C GLY A 51 6.81 -4.26 10.83
N GLY A 52 5.49 -4.09 10.73
CA GLY A 52 4.81 -2.81 10.75
C GLY A 52 4.99 -2.03 12.05
N ARG A 53 5.31 -0.75 11.91
CA ARG A 53 5.56 0.21 13.00
C ARG A 53 4.88 1.55 12.76
N ALA A 54 4.79 1.97 11.50
CA ALA A 54 4.17 3.23 11.12
C ALA A 54 3.26 3.05 9.89
N VAL A 55 2.14 3.76 9.89
CA VAL A 55 1.26 3.91 8.74
C VAL A 55 1.32 5.36 8.23
N PRO A 56 1.06 5.61 6.93
CA PRO A 56 0.75 4.63 5.89
C PRO A 56 1.95 3.71 5.59
N ALA A 57 1.68 2.45 5.23
CA ALA A 57 2.70 1.50 4.81
C ALA A 57 2.25 0.66 3.62
N LEU A 58 3.17 0.37 2.70
CA LEU A 58 2.91 -0.41 1.50
C LEU A 58 3.80 -1.65 1.49
N TRP A 59 3.18 -2.83 1.42
CA TRP A 59 3.84 -4.08 1.09
C TRP A 59 3.95 -4.20 -0.43
N ASP A 60 5.17 -4.34 -0.95
CA ASP A 60 5.44 -4.44 -2.39
C ASP A 60 5.58 -5.90 -2.90
N GLY A 61 5.26 -6.89 -2.06
CA GLY A 61 5.54 -8.31 -2.31
C GLY A 61 6.87 -8.81 -1.77
N LYS A 62 7.79 -7.91 -1.40
CA LYS A 62 9.14 -8.24 -0.90
C LYS A 62 9.48 -7.56 0.43
N ARG A 63 9.09 -6.31 0.61
CA ARG A 63 9.37 -5.49 1.79
C ARG A 63 8.23 -4.54 2.12
N LEU A 64 8.20 -4.11 3.38
CA LEU A 64 7.23 -3.14 3.90
C LEU A 64 7.84 -1.73 3.89
N HIS A 65 7.34 -0.87 3.00
CA HIS A 65 7.68 0.55 2.93
C HIS A 65 6.82 1.32 3.90
N GLN A 66 7.40 1.99 4.90
CA GLN A 66 6.65 2.60 5.99
C GLN A 66 6.86 4.11 6.02
N GLY A 67 5.77 4.85 6.25
CA GLY A 67 5.75 6.31 6.22
C GLY A 67 5.48 6.86 4.81
N SER A 68 4.93 8.08 4.78
CA SER A 68 4.45 8.74 3.58
C SER A 68 5.47 8.79 2.44
N ASP A 69 6.71 9.16 2.72
CA ASP A 69 7.74 9.34 1.67
C ASP A 69 8.17 8.01 1.06
N ALA A 70 8.42 7.00 1.90
CA ALA A 70 8.78 5.66 1.43
C ALA A 70 7.66 5.05 0.58
N VAL A 71 6.40 5.22 1.00
CA VAL A 71 5.25 4.76 0.24
C VAL A 71 5.10 5.50 -1.09
N ARG A 72 5.30 6.83 -1.11
CA ARG A 72 5.26 7.63 -2.35
C ARG A 72 6.34 7.19 -3.35
N LEU A 73 7.56 6.93 -2.87
CA LEU A 73 8.65 6.43 -3.70
C LEU A 73 8.34 5.05 -4.27
N ALA A 74 7.85 4.13 -3.43
CA ALA A 74 7.46 2.79 -3.87
C ALA A 74 6.33 2.83 -4.92
N LEU A 75 5.29 3.65 -4.71
CA LEU A 75 4.23 3.84 -5.69
C LEU A 75 4.75 4.42 -7.00
N GLY A 76 5.67 5.39 -6.95
CA GLY A 76 6.31 5.93 -8.16
C GLY A 76 7.01 4.85 -8.99
N ALA A 77 7.73 3.94 -8.33
CA ALA A 77 8.39 2.81 -9.00
C ALA A 77 7.39 1.81 -9.60
N ILE A 78 6.28 1.53 -8.91
CA ILE A 78 5.22 0.64 -9.40
C ILE A 78 4.56 1.22 -10.66
N ILE A 79 4.22 2.51 -10.63
CA ILE A 79 3.62 3.22 -11.78
C ILE A 79 4.57 3.16 -12.97
N ALA A 80 5.83 3.56 -12.78
CA ALA A 80 6.84 3.52 -13.84
C ALA A 80 7.04 2.11 -14.42
N SER A 81 6.97 1.06 -13.59
CA SER A 81 7.11 -0.33 -14.05
C SER A 81 5.88 -0.86 -14.79
N GLY A 82 4.69 -0.31 -14.50
CA GLY A 82 3.44 -0.64 -15.20
C GLY A 82 3.35 -0.03 -16.60
N GLU A 83 3.94 1.15 -16.80
CA GLU A 83 4.01 1.79 -18.12
C GLU A 83 4.93 1.04 -19.09
N GLN A 84 6.00 0.41 -18.60
CA GLN A 84 6.95 -0.35 -19.43
C GLN A 84 6.42 -1.72 -19.88
N GLN A 85 5.26 -2.15 -19.35
CA GLN A 85 4.62 -3.43 -19.69
C GLN A 85 3.42 -3.25 -20.64
N LYS A 86 3.13 -2.02 -21.07
CA LYS A 86 2.13 -1.68 -22.09
C LYS A 86 2.77 -1.55 -23.46
#